data_AF-A0A7W1C4Z7-F1
#
_entry.id   AF-A0A7W1C4Z7-F1
#
_cell.length_a   1.000
_cell.length_b   1.000
_cell.length_c   1.000
_cell.angle_alpha   90.00
_cell.angle_beta   90.00
_cell.angle_gamma   90.00
#
_symmetry.space_group_name_H-M   'P 1'
#
loop_
_entity.id
_entity.type
_entity.pdbx_description
1 polymer ?
#
loop_
_entity_poly.entity_id
_entity_poly.type
_entity_poly.pdbx_seq_one_letter_code
_entity_poly.pdbx_strand_id
1 'polypeptide(L)'
;MTRPALRLTSADDLPAPRADDASALVLEQALDDLARLRTAYWLGESGVRLHALASLICQAHQMLPAAINDARDQELTWTDIAQLLGVSPSTAARFRRKTR
;
A
#
# COMPACT_ATOMS: atom_id res chain seq x y z
N MET A 1 7.52 -17.11 -15.46
CA MET A 1 7.14 -15.71 -15.22
C MET A 1 8.34 -14.97 -14.68
N THR A 2 8.90 -14.03 -15.44
CA THR A 2 10.11 -13.29 -15.05
C THR A 2 9.69 -12.16 -14.11
N ARG A 3 10.02 -12.26 -12.83
CA ARG A 3 9.74 -11.22 -11.83
C ARG A 3 10.48 -9.95 -12.29
N PRO A 4 9.80 -8.80 -12.46
CA PRO A 4 10.48 -7.57 -12.87
C PRO A 4 11.61 -7.29 -11.88
N ALA A 5 12.82 -7.13 -12.38
CA ALA A 5 13.98 -6.82 -11.56
C ALA A 5 13.73 -5.46 -10.90
N LEU A 6 13.52 -5.49 -9.59
CA LEU A 6 13.61 -4.31 -8.76
C LEU A 6 14.97 -3.70 -9.07
N ARG A 7 15.02 -2.50 -9.65
CA ARG A 7 16.28 -1.77 -9.83
C ARG A 7 16.72 -1.32 -8.43
N LEU A 8 17.32 -2.23 -7.68
CA LEU A 8 17.95 -1.94 -6.39
C LEU A 8 19.23 -1.15 -6.72
N THR A 9 19.39 0.02 -6.11
CA THR A 9 20.57 0.89 -6.28
C THR A 9 21.83 0.33 -5.62
N SER A 10 21.69 -0.72 -4.81
CA SER A 10 22.73 -1.62 -4.32
C SER A 10 22.10 -2.99 -4.04
N ALA A 11 22.89 -4.08 -4.05
CA ALA A 11 22.39 -5.44 -3.82
C ALA A 11 21.69 -5.65 -2.45
N ASP A 12 21.96 -4.76 -1.50
CA ASP A 12 21.44 -4.81 -0.13
C ASP A 12 20.31 -3.80 0.16
N ASP A 13 19.89 -3.00 -0.83
CA ASP A 13 19.00 -1.84 -0.60
C ASP A 13 17.58 -2.16 -1.06
N LEU A 14 16.60 -2.18 -0.13
CA LEU A 14 15.22 -2.54 -0.47
C LEU A 14 14.52 -1.47 -1.32
N PRO A 15 13.52 -1.83 -2.16
CA PRO A 15 12.86 -0.84 -3.00
C PRO A 15 12.00 0.11 -2.14
N ALA A 16 12.17 1.41 -2.34
CA ALA A 16 11.22 2.40 -1.85
C ALA A 16 9.88 2.29 -2.60
N PRO A 17 8.74 2.63 -1.97
CA PRO A 17 7.44 2.59 -2.62
C PRO A 17 7.41 3.57 -3.79
N ARG A 18 6.79 3.17 -4.90
CA ARG A 18 6.72 3.97 -6.13
C ARG A 18 5.31 3.94 -6.70
N ALA A 19 4.85 5.12 -7.13
CA ALA A 19 3.74 5.25 -8.05
C ALA A 19 4.28 5.22 -9.48
N ASP A 20 3.86 4.21 -10.24
CA ASP A 20 4.17 3.99 -11.65
C ASP A 20 2.96 3.40 -12.39
N ASP A 21 3.12 3.16 -13.69
CA ASP A 21 2.06 2.64 -14.56
C ASP A 21 1.46 1.32 -14.06
N ALA A 22 2.28 0.46 -13.44
CA ALA A 22 1.81 -0.81 -12.90
C ALA A 22 0.92 -0.58 -11.67
N SER A 23 1.37 0.27 -10.74
CA SER A 23 0.56 0.63 -9.57
C SER A 23 -0.73 1.37 -9.96
N ALA A 24 -0.70 2.22 -10.99
CA ALA A 24 -1.86 2.95 -11.49
C ALA A 24 -2.90 1.98 -12.08
N LEU A 25 -2.46 1.06 -12.94
CA LEU A 25 -3.34 0.07 -13.56
C LEU A 25 -4.07 -0.80 -12.52
N VAL A 26 -3.35 -1.28 -11.50
CA VAL A 26 -3.94 -2.09 -10.41
C VAL A 26 -4.96 -1.27 -9.62
N LEU A 27 -4.66 -0.01 -9.33
CA LEU A 27 -5.57 0.86 -8.58
C LEU A 27 -6.83 1.21 -9.39
N GLU A 28 -6.71 1.46 -10.69
CA GLU A 28 -7.87 1.73 -11.55
C GLU A 28 -8.86 0.57 -11.55
N GLN A 29 -8.37 -0.67 -11.69
CA GLN A 29 -9.23 -1.85 -11.61
C GLN A 29 -9.88 -2.01 -10.23
N ALA A 30 -9.12 -1.81 -9.15
CA ALA A 30 -9.64 -1.91 -7.79
C ALA A 30 -10.72 -0.85 -7.49
N LEU A 31 -10.58 0.36 -8.06
CA LEU A 31 -11.57 1.42 -7.95
C LEU A 31 -12.88 1.03 -8.64
N ASP A 32 -12.80 0.51 -9.87
CA ASP A 32 -13.97 0.08 -10.63
C ASP A 32 -14.69 -1.08 -9.94
N ASP A 33 -13.93 -2.06 -9.43
CA ASP A 33 -14.49 -3.20 -8.71
C ASP A 33 -15.17 -2.76 -7.41
N LEU A 34 -14.52 -1.89 -6.63
CA LEU A 34 -15.09 -1.39 -5.38
C LEU A 34 -16.33 -0.51 -5.62
N ALA A 35 -16.33 0.29 -6.70
CA ALA A 35 -17.47 1.08 -7.11
C ALA A 35 -18.68 0.21 -7.49
N ARG A 36 -18.45 -0.90 -8.21
CA ARG A 36 -19.49 -1.89 -8.58
C ARG A 36 -20.08 -2.61 -7.37
N LEU A 37 -19.28 -2.87 -6.35
CA LEU A 37 -19.77 -3.48 -5.10
C LEU A 37 -20.59 -2.50 -4.25
N ARG A 38 -20.43 -1.18 -4.45
CA ARG A 38 -21.04 -0.13 -3.61
C ARG A 38 -22.09 0.72 -4.32
N THR A 39 -22.49 0.33 -5.53
CA THR A 39 -23.31 1.13 -6.48
C THR A 39 -24.71 1.51 -5.97
N ALA A 40 -25.10 1.10 -4.75
CA ALA A 40 -26.29 1.61 -4.09
C ALA A 40 -26.20 3.12 -3.73
N TYR A 41 -24.98 3.67 -3.58
CA TYR A 41 -24.78 5.09 -3.30
C TYR A 41 -24.62 5.90 -4.58
N TRP A 42 -25.65 6.65 -4.99
CA TRP A 42 -25.57 7.54 -6.14
C TRP A 42 -24.84 8.84 -5.78
N LEU A 43 -23.51 8.78 -5.79
CA LEU A 43 -22.66 9.93 -6.10
C LEU A 43 -22.47 9.96 -7.63
N GLY A 44 -22.27 11.13 -8.24
CA GLY A 44 -21.82 11.18 -9.64
C GLY A 44 -20.50 10.43 -9.85
N GLU A 45 -20.10 10.21 -11.10
CA GLU A 45 -18.93 9.40 -11.46
C GLU A 45 -17.66 9.78 -10.65
N SER A 46 -17.37 11.08 -10.56
CA SER A 46 -16.23 11.59 -9.79
C SER A 46 -16.35 11.36 -8.28
N GLY A 47 -17.56 11.40 -7.72
CA GLY A 47 -17.80 11.19 -6.29
C GLY A 47 -17.68 9.72 -5.89
N VAL A 48 -18.14 8.80 -6.74
CA VAL A 48 -17.95 7.35 -6.54
C VAL A 48 -16.46 7.00 -6.59
N ARG A 49 -15.73 7.52 -7.58
CA ARG A 49 -14.28 7.30 -7.70
C ARG A 49 -13.51 7.83 -6.49
N LEU A 50 -13.82 9.05 -6.02
CA LEU A 50 -13.20 9.63 -4.82
C LEU A 50 -13.48 8.79 -3.57
N HIS A 51 -14.73 8.37 -3.37
CA HIS A 51 -15.11 7.54 -2.23
C HIS A 51 -14.42 6.17 -2.25
N ALA A 52 -14.35 5.52 -3.43
CA ALA A 52 -13.64 4.26 -3.59
C ALA A 52 -12.15 4.42 -3.27
N LEU A 53 -11.51 5.46 -3.79
CA LEU A 53 -10.10 5.75 -3.51
C LEU A 53 -9.83 5.98 -2.02
N ALA A 54 -10.63 6.83 -1.38
CA ALA A 54 -10.52 7.10 0.06
C ALA A 54 -10.69 5.82 0.89
N SER A 55 -11.57 4.92 0.45
CA SER A 55 -11.82 3.65 1.11
C SER A 55 -10.67 2.65 0.94
N LEU A 56 -10.08 2.57 -0.26
CA LEU A 56 -8.89 1.74 -0.50
C LEU A 56 -7.69 2.23 0.31
N ILE A 57 -7.49 3.55 0.41
CA ILE A 57 -6.47 4.15 1.28
C ILE A 57 -6.72 3.75 2.74
N CYS A 58 -7.95 3.91 3.22
CA CYS A 58 -8.31 3.54 4.59
C CYS A 58 -8.04 2.05 4.87
N GLN A 59 -8.46 1.17 3.94
CA GLN A 59 -8.22 -0.27 4.04
C GLN A 59 -6.72 -0.60 4.05
N ALA A 60 -5.93 0.00 3.15
CA ALA A 60 -4.48 -0.21 3.11
C ALA A 60 -3.83 0.20 4.44
N HIS A 61 -4.23 1.34 5.02
CA HIS A 61 -3.74 1.75 6.34
C HIS A 61 -4.12 0.77 7.46
N GLN A 62 -5.31 0.16 7.42
CA GLN A 62 -5.73 -0.85 8.39
C GLN A 62 -4.95 -2.17 8.25
N MET A 63 -4.47 -2.48 7.04
CA MET A 63 -3.67 -3.69 6.78
C MET A 63 -2.19 -3.54 7.16
N LEU A 64 -1.66 -2.30 7.16
CA LEU A 64 -0.24 -2.03 7.45
C LEU A 64 0.29 -2.66 8.76
N PRO A 65 -0.41 -2.61 9.91
CA PRO A 65 0.12 -3.20 11.15
C PRO A 65 0.38 -4.71 11.02
N ALA A 66 -0.52 -5.45 10.37
CA ALA A 66 -0.37 -6.88 10.14
C ALA A 66 0.80 -7.16 9.19
N ALA A 67 0.86 -6.47 8.05
CA ALA A 67 1.96 -6.62 7.09
C ALA A 67 3.34 -6.29 7.70
N ILE A 68 3.40 -5.30 8.60
CA ILE A 68 4.62 -4.97 9.35
C ILE A 68 5.00 -6.12 10.30
N ASN A 69 4.04 -6.73 10.99
CA ASN A 69 4.32 -7.89 11.85
C ASN A 69 4.83 -9.08 11.02
N ASP A 70 4.19 -9.39 9.89
CA ASP A 70 4.62 -10.46 9.00
C ASP A 70 6.05 -10.23 8.47
N ALA A 71 6.39 -8.97 8.13
CA ALA A 71 7.75 -8.59 7.74
C ALA A 71 8.75 -8.76 8.89
N ARG A 72 8.35 -8.43 10.13
CA ARG A 72 9.17 -8.63 11.33
C ARG A 72 9.40 -10.11 11.64
N ASP A 73 8.42 -10.96 11.39
CA ASP A 73 8.53 -12.42 11.56
C ASP A 73 9.46 -13.04 10.51
N GLN A 74 9.65 -12.37 9.37
CA GLN A 74 10.66 -12.69 8.34
C GLN A 74 12.02 -12.02 8.58
N GLU A 75 12.26 -11.55 9.81
CA GLU A 75 13.53 -10.96 10.25
C GLU A 75 13.91 -9.61 9.61
N LEU A 76 13.04 -8.96 8.83
CA LEU A 76 13.32 -7.62 8.29
C LEU A 76 13.53 -6.62 9.43
N THR A 77 14.60 -5.83 9.34
CA THR A 77 14.91 -4.81 10.35
C THR A 77 13.93 -3.63 10.26
N TRP A 78 13.92 -2.77 11.27
CA TRP A 78 13.13 -1.53 11.19
C TRP A 78 13.62 -0.57 10.10
N THR A 79 14.89 -0.65 9.72
CA THR A 79 15.46 0.11 8.60
C THR A 79 14.89 -0.39 7.28
N ASP A 80 14.90 -1.71 7.09
CA ASP A 80 14.34 -2.39 5.91
C ASP A 80 12.86 -2.05 5.71
N ILE A 81 12.07 -2.19 6.79
CA ILE A 81 10.64 -1.90 6.77
C ILE A 81 10.40 -0.40 6.50
N ALA A 82 11.19 0.48 7.09
CA ALA A 82 11.09 1.92 6.84
C ALA A 82 11.35 2.28 5.37
N GLN A 83 12.35 1.65 4.76
CA GLN A 83 12.65 1.83 3.36
C GLN A 83 11.51 1.35 2.45
N LEU A 84 10.98 0.14 2.68
CA LEU A 84 9.82 -0.39 1.96
C LEU A 84 8.57 0.48 2.11
N LEU A 85 8.42 1.17 3.24
CA LEU A 85 7.32 2.09 3.51
C LEU A 85 7.61 3.53 3.05
N GLY A 86 8.83 3.85 2.64
CA GLY A 86 9.25 5.20 2.26
C GLY A 86 9.18 6.21 3.41
N VAL A 87 9.40 5.77 4.66
CA VAL A 87 9.32 6.59 5.88
C VAL A 87 10.57 6.41 6.75
N SER A 88 10.66 7.11 7.88
CA SER A 88 11.72 6.87 8.87
C SER A 88 11.46 5.60 9.71
N PRO A 89 12.50 4.94 10.26
CA PRO A 89 12.35 3.78 11.16
C PRO A 89 11.44 4.04 12.37
N SER A 90 11.51 5.25 12.95
CA SER A 90 10.64 5.65 14.05
C SER A 90 9.17 5.79 13.64
N THR A 91 8.90 6.19 12.39
CA THR A 91 7.55 6.26 11.84
C THR A 91 7.02 4.87 11.52
N ALA A 92 7.85 4.00 10.93
CA ALA A 92 7.50 2.60 10.66
C ALA A 92 7.07 1.86 11.94
N ALA A 93 7.84 2.00 13.02
CA ALA A 93 7.52 1.40 14.31
C ALA A 93 6.19 1.90 14.93
N ARG A 94 5.75 3.12 14.58
CA ARG A 94 4.46 3.67 15.05
C ARG A 94 3.26 3.06 14.33
N PHE A 95 3.39 2.69 13.05
CA PHE A 95 2.29 2.07 12.30
C PHE A 95 1.84 0.75 12.93
N ARG A 96 2.75 -0.02 13.54
CA ARG A 96 2.42 -1.25 14.28
C ARG A 96 1.35 -1.05 15.38
N ARG A 97 1.25 0.15 15.97
CA ARG A 97 0.36 0.43 17.11
C ARG A 97 -1.01 1.00 16.70
N LYS A 98 -1.21 1.32 15.42
CA LYS A 98 -2.45 1.92 14.92
C LYS A 98 -3.45 0.82 14.52
N THR A 99 -4.04 0.17 15.52
CA THR A 99 -5.34 -0.48 15.38
C THR A 99 -6.34 0.39 16.12
N ARG A 100 -7.14 1.15 15.36
CA ARG A 100 -8.34 1.82 15.87
C ARG A 100 -9.53 1.26 15.14
#